data_AF-A0A7W0TXG4-F1
#
_entry.id   AF-A0A7W0TXG4-F1
#
_cell.length_a   1.000
_cell.length_b   1.000
_cell.length_c   1.000
_cell.angle_alpha   90.00
_cell.angle_beta   90.00
_cell.angle_gamma   90.00
#
_symmetry.space_group_name_H-M   'P 1'
#
loop_
_entity.id
_entity.type
_entity.pdbx_description
1 polymer ?
#
loop_
_entity_poly.entity_id
_entity_poly.type
_entity_poly.pdbx_seq_one_letter_code
_entity_poly.pdbx_strand_id
1 'polypeptide(L)'
;MAKSLRIEFDQVDETTDPADFVRYLDATRATGFFQEIKRRSFALLDLHPGDAVCDLGCGTGDDVLALARLVEPGGRALGVDA
;
A
#
# COMPACT_ATOMS: atom_id res chain seq x y z
N MET A 1 -3.02 -5.01 22.72
CA MET A 1 -2.70 -3.83 21.90
C MET A 1 -3.99 -3.25 21.38
N ALA A 2 -4.24 -1.96 21.58
CA ALA A 2 -5.45 -1.33 21.08
C ALA A 2 -5.49 -1.49 19.55
N LYS A 3 -6.58 -2.04 19.02
CA LYS A 3 -6.88 -1.96 17.59
C LYS A 3 -6.97 -0.46 17.29
N SER A 4 -5.99 0.08 16.60
CA SER A 4 -6.13 1.43 16.08
C SER A 4 -7.30 1.39 15.09
N LEU A 5 -8.32 2.20 15.31
CA LEU A 5 -9.55 2.25 14.52
C LEU A 5 -9.55 3.57 13.74
N ARG A 6 -8.51 3.79 12.92
CA ARG A 6 -8.43 4.99 12.09
C ARG A 6 -9.43 4.86 10.94
N ILE A 7 -10.41 5.75 10.91
CA ILE A 7 -11.54 5.72 9.98
C ILE A 7 -11.64 6.97 9.08
N GLU A 8 -10.82 8.01 9.34
CA GLU A 8 -10.88 9.33 8.69
C GLU A 8 -9.80 9.50 7.61
N PHE A 9 -9.71 8.54 6.69
CA PHE A 9 -8.80 8.65 5.53
C PHE A 9 -9.33 9.59 4.43
N ASP A 10 -10.53 10.14 4.61
CA ASP A 10 -11.19 11.07 3.70
C ASP A 10 -10.88 12.54 4.01
N GLN A 11 -10.30 12.85 5.17
CA GLN A 11 -9.94 14.21 5.61
C GLN A 11 -8.46 14.30 6.03
N VAL A 12 -7.58 13.55 5.37
CA VAL A 12 -6.14 13.49 5.72
C VAL A 12 -5.50 14.86 5.69
N ASP A 13 -5.88 15.72 4.73
CA ASP A 13 -5.31 17.07 4.58
C ASP A 13 -5.67 18.03 5.71
N GLU A 14 -6.71 17.72 6.49
CA GLU A 14 -7.20 18.56 7.59
C GLU A 14 -6.58 18.17 8.95
N THR A 15 -5.78 17.11 9.01
CA THR A 15 -5.22 16.61 10.27
C THR A 15 -4.09 17.49 10.81
N THR A 16 -4.01 17.58 12.14
CA THR A 16 -2.86 18.20 12.83
C THR A 16 -1.72 17.21 13.10
N ASP A 17 -1.94 15.89 12.92
CA ASP A 17 -0.91 14.85 13.08
C ASP A 17 -0.93 13.87 11.89
N PRO A 18 -0.30 14.22 10.75
CA PRO A 18 -0.26 13.35 9.59
C PRO A 18 0.60 12.09 9.83
N ALA A 19 1.57 12.15 10.75
CA ALA A 19 2.37 10.99 11.11
C ALA A 19 1.54 9.88 11.78
N ASP A 20 0.37 10.22 12.31
CA ASP A 20 -0.56 9.25 12.89
C ASP A 20 -1.15 8.27 11.86
N PHE A 21 -1.31 8.73 10.62
CA PHE A 21 -1.74 7.92 9.49
C PHE A 21 -0.63 6.96 9.07
N VAL A 22 0.60 7.46 8.96
CA VAL A 22 1.78 6.64 8.65
C VAL A 22 1.96 5.54 9.69
N ARG A 23 1.95 5.88 10.99
CA ARG A 23 2.05 4.89 12.08
C ARG A 23 0.93 3.85 12.04
N TYR A 24 -0.28 4.26 11.68
CA TYR A 24 -1.39 3.34 11.49
C TYR A 24 -1.15 2.38 10.33
N LEU A 25 -0.70 2.87 9.17
CA LEU A 25 -0.38 2.05 8.01
C LEU A 25 0.74 1.05 8.33
N ASP A 26 1.80 1.50 9.01
CA ASP A 26 2.91 0.66 9.45
C ASP A 26 2.44 -0.47 10.39
N ALA A 27 1.69 -0.11 11.43
CA ALA A 27 1.17 -1.08 12.40
C ALA A 27 0.22 -2.10 11.75
N THR A 28 -0.61 -1.64 10.80
CA THR A 28 -1.55 -2.49 10.06
C THR A 28 -0.80 -3.47 9.17
N ARG A 29 0.18 -2.98 8.39
CA ARG A 29 1.06 -3.77 7.51
C ARG A 29 1.89 -4.80 8.28
N ALA A 30 2.27 -4.51 9.52
CA ALA A 30 3.02 -5.44 10.37
C ALA A 30 2.20 -6.66 10.82
N THR A 31 0.87 -6.65 10.65
CA THR A 31 0.03 -7.80 11.02
C THR A 31 0.06 -8.90 9.95
N GLY A 32 0.15 -10.16 10.38
CA GLY A 32 0.13 -11.31 9.46
C GLY A 32 -1.18 -11.41 8.64
N PHE A 33 -2.30 -10.93 9.19
CA PHE A 33 -3.57 -10.86 8.49
C PHE A 33 -3.51 -9.96 7.25
N PHE A 34 -2.99 -8.74 7.39
CA PHE A 34 -2.88 -7.81 6.26
C PHE A 34 -1.82 -8.27 5.25
N GLN A 35 -0.70 -8.84 5.71
CA GLN A 35 0.31 -9.41 4.83
C GLN A 35 -0.27 -10.51 3.93
N GLU A 36 -1.07 -11.42 4.49
CA GLU A 36 -1.69 -12.50 3.72
C GLU A 36 -2.74 -11.97 2.74
N ILE A 37 -3.55 -10.98 3.14
CA ILE A 37 -4.51 -10.34 2.22
C ILE A 37 -3.78 -9.66 1.06
N LYS A 38 -2.74 -8.88 1.32
CA LYS A 38 -1.97 -8.19 0.27
C LYS A 38 -1.29 -9.18 -0.67
N ARG A 39 -0.69 -10.25 -0.13
CA ARG A 39 -0.09 -11.33 -0.93
C ARG A 39 -1.12 -11.96 -1.88
N ARG A 40 -2.33 -12.27 -1.39
CA ARG A 40 -3.42 -12.79 -2.24
C ARG A 40 -3.87 -11.76 -3.27
N SER A 41 -4.01 -10.50 -2.87
CA SER A 41 -4.39 -9.41 -3.77
C SER A 41 -3.41 -9.27 -4.94
N PHE A 42 -2.10 -9.31 -4.67
CA PHE A 42 -1.09 -9.22 -5.72
C PHE A 42 -1.09 -10.44 -6.64
N ALA A 43 -1.32 -11.65 -6.10
CA ALA A 43 -1.45 -12.85 -6.91
C ALA A 43 -2.65 -12.78 -7.88
N LEU A 44 -3.74 -12.13 -7.47
CA LEU A 44 -4.94 -11.96 -8.32
C LEU A 44 -4.73 -10.97 -9.46
N LEU A 45 -3.73 -10.09 -9.37
CA LEU A 45 -3.39 -9.16 -10.45
C LEU A 45 -2.70 -9.87 -11.63
N ASP A 46 -2.19 -11.09 -11.41
CA ASP A 46 -1.52 -11.91 -12.43
C ASP A 46 -0.44 -11.14 -13.22
N LEU A 47 0.38 -10.40 -12.47
CA LEU A 47 1.43 -9.55 -13.04
C LEU A 47 2.63 -10.37 -13.49
N HIS A 48 3.20 -9.97 -14.61
CA HIS A 48 4.35 -10.58 -15.25
C HIS A 48 5.50 -9.57 -15.44
N PRO A 49 6.74 -10.05 -15.61
CA PRO A 49 7.83 -9.20 -16.05
C PRO A 49 7.50 -8.43 -17.32
N GLY A 50 7.74 -7.13 -17.34
CA GLY A 50 7.41 -6.24 -18.46
C GLY A 50 6.10 -5.49 -18.31
N ASP A 51 5.24 -5.88 -17.36
CA ASP A 51 3.95 -5.22 -17.15
C ASP A 51 4.11 -3.82 -16.56
N ALA A 52 3.12 -2.97 -16.85
CA ALA A 52 2.96 -1.68 -16.21
C ALA A 52 1.77 -1.73 -15.25
N VAL A 53 2.00 -1.40 -13.98
CA VAL A 53 0.98 -1.43 -12.92
C VAL A 53 0.90 -0.09 -12.21
N CYS A 54 -0.29 0.29 -11.75
CA CYS A 54 -0.53 1.52 -11.01
C CYS A 54 -1.24 1.22 -9.68
N ASP A 55 -0.74 1.79 -8.59
CA ASP A 55 -1.34 1.75 -7.26
C ASP A 55 -1.93 3.13 -6.93
N LEU A 56 -3.26 3.19 -6.80
CA LEU A 56 -4.03 4.42 -6.59
C LEU A 56 -4.41 4.55 -5.12
N GLY A 57 -4.01 5.65 -4.48
CA GLY A 57 -4.04 5.76 -3.02
C GLY A 57 -2.90 4.96 -2.40
N CYS A 58 -1.68 5.10 -2.94
CA CYS A 58 -0.54 4.27 -2.54
C CYS A 58 0.00 4.55 -1.12
N GLY A 59 -0.47 5.61 -0.47
CA GLY A 59 -0.04 6.08 0.83
C GLY A 59 1.48 6.25 0.89
N THR A 60 2.13 5.50 1.78
CA THR A 60 3.59 5.49 1.96
C THR A 60 4.35 4.79 0.83
N GLY A 61 3.66 4.18 -0.14
CA GLY A 61 4.26 3.63 -1.36
C GLY A 61 4.88 2.23 -1.24
N ASP A 62 4.77 1.56 -0.10
CA ASP A 62 5.35 0.22 0.09
C ASP A 62 4.79 -0.82 -0.90
N ASP A 63 3.50 -0.73 -1.21
CA ASP A 63 2.85 -1.65 -2.15
C ASP A 63 3.34 -1.38 -3.58
N VAL A 64 3.56 -0.12 -3.98
CA VAL A 64 4.20 0.25 -5.24
C VAL A 64 5.58 -0.40 -5.37
N LEU A 65 6.38 -0.39 -4.30
CA LEU A 65 7.71 -1.02 -4.29
C LEU A 65 7.61 -2.55 -4.42
N ALA A 66 6.63 -3.17 -3.77
CA ALA A 66 6.38 -4.61 -3.91
C ALA A 66 5.95 -4.97 -5.33
N LEU A 67 5.02 -4.20 -5.91
CA LEU A 67 4.54 -4.36 -7.28
C LEU A 67 5.66 -4.15 -8.31
N ALA A 68 6.54 -3.17 -8.09
CA ALA A 68 7.69 -2.92 -8.96
C ALA A 68 8.58 -4.16 -9.10
N ARG A 69 8.83 -4.88 -8.00
CA ARG A 69 9.62 -6.13 -8.01
C ARG A 69 8.93 -7.27 -8.74
N LEU A 70 7.60 -7.31 -8.76
CA LEU A 70 6.85 -8.36 -9.44
C LEU A 70 6.89 -8.22 -10.96
N VAL A 71 7.01 -6.99 -11.46
CA VAL A 71 7.06 -6.69 -12.90
C VAL A 71 8.49 -6.56 -13.44
N GLU A 72 9.51 -6.80 -12.62
CA GLU A 72 10.89 -6.91 -13.06
C GLU A 72 11.16 -8.26 -13.76
N PRO A 73 12.07 -8.31 -14.76
CA PRO A 73 12.68 -7.17 -15.45
C PRO A 73 11.75 -6.50 -16.48
N GLY A 74 12.03 -5.23 -16.79
CA GLY A 74 11.44 -4.52 -17.93
C GLY A 74 10.06 -3.89 -17.70
N GLY A 75 9.40 -4.20 -16.59
CA GLY A 75 8.14 -3.56 -16.18
C GLY A 75 8.34 -2.31 -15.33
N ARG A 76 7.22 -1.72 -14.89
CA ARG A 76 7.22 -0.55 -14.00
C ARG A 76 5.98 -0.50 -13.12
N ALA A 77 6.15 0.03 -11.90
CA ALA A 77 5.03 0.38 -11.03
C ALA A 77 4.96 1.91 -10.83
N LEU A 78 3.76 2.46 -10.84
CA LEU A 78 3.47 3.88 -10.58
C LEU A 78 2.58 4.00 -9.34
N GLY A 79 3.05 4.72 -8.33
CA GLY A 79 2.23 5.13 -7.19
C GLY A 79 1.61 6.51 -7.41
N VAL A 80 0.34 6.67 -7.06
CA VAL A 80 -0.33 7.97 -7.01
C VAL A 80 -1.03 8.11 -5.67
N ASP A 81 -0.72 9.19 -4.96
CA ASP A 81 -1.40 9.64 -3.74
C ASP A 81 -1.52 11.18 -3.78
N ALA A 82 -2.44 11.75 -2.99
CA ALA A 82 -2.81 13.17 -3.05
C ALA A 82 -2.08 14.00 -1.99
#